data_AF-A0A836P5J8-F1
#
_entry.id   AF-A0A836P5J8-F1
#
_cell.length_a   1.000
_cell.length_b   1.000
_cell.length_c   1.000
_cell.angle_alpha   90.00
_cell.angle_beta   90.00
_cell.angle_gamma   90.00
#
_symmetry.space_group_name_H-M   'P 1'
#
loop_
_entity.id
_entity.type
_entity.pdbx_description
1 polymer ?
#
loop_
_entity_poly.entity_id
_entity_poly.type
_entity_poly.pdbx_seq_one_letter_code
_entity_poly.pdbx_strand_id
1 'polypeptide(L)'
;VMVIVSSGAVAAGRAILPKAVDAGAPIAARQALAALGQAQLIALWQRFFERPAAQVLLTHDDLRNRRRYLNARATLGELLRLGALPVINENDTVSVDELKLGDNDNLAAIVAALVDADALFIATDIDGLYSADPRSNPSARPLDDVPELTPEVLAMAGGSGSSVGTGGMRTKLEAAAKAGAAGIETYLFNGRSGDVVRALAQDRLRGTRIHAARTRIAARKYWLRHALVEAGAILVDAGAAAALSDKGASLLPGGVAGAEGDFRRGDMVEIRLRNDEGERCLARGVSQYSALDIRRIARRHSREIESVLGYSYGENVVHRDDLVLL
;
A
#
# COMPACT_ATOMS: atom_id res chain seq x y z
N VAL A 1 -6.81 -9.74 -9.78
CA VAL A 1 -6.30 -8.57 -10.54
C VAL A 1 -4.85 -8.32 -10.17
N MET A 2 -4.08 -7.55 -10.94
CA MET A 2 -2.62 -7.39 -10.72
C MET A 2 -2.24 -5.92 -10.71
N VAL A 3 -1.28 -5.58 -9.87
CA VAL A 3 -0.58 -4.28 -9.82
C VAL A 3 0.90 -4.56 -10.00
N ILE A 4 1.59 -3.75 -10.80
CA ILE A 4 3.03 -3.86 -11.00
C ILE A 4 3.71 -2.67 -10.32
N VAL A 5 4.77 -2.95 -9.56
CA VAL A 5 5.70 -1.92 -9.08
C VAL A 5 7.01 -2.17 -9.80
N SER A 6 7.43 -1.21 -10.63
CA SER A 6 8.56 -1.41 -11.55
C SER A 6 9.61 -0.34 -11.34
N SER A 7 10.84 -0.76 -11.05
CA SER A 7 12.03 0.07 -11.18
C SER A 7 12.47 0.20 -12.65
N GLY A 8 13.59 0.88 -12.88
CA GLY A 8 14.29 0.86 -14.18
C GLY A 8 14.14 2.13 -15.02
N ALA A 9 13.39 3.14 -14.56
CA ALA A 9 13.23 4.41 -15.28
C ALA A 9 14.57 5.09 -15.60
N VAL A 10 15.46 5.25 -14.61
CA VAL A 10 16.80 5.84 -14.83
C VAL A 10 17.63 5.02 -15.82
N ALA A 11 17.58 3.68 -15.74
CA ALA A 11 18.32 2.80 -16.65
C ALA A 11 17.80 2.91 -18.09
N ALA A 12 16.48 2.95 -18.26
CA ALA A 12 15.85 3.23 -19.56
C ALA A 12 16.26 4.60 -20.10
N GLY A 13 16.30 5.63 -19.26
CA GLY A 13 16.76 6.97 -19.64
C GLY A 13 18.22 6.97 -20.12
N ARG A 14 19.11 6.26 -19.42
CA ARG A 14 20.52 6.09 -19.84
C ARG A 14 20.63 5.39 -21.19
N ALA A 15 19.77 4.42 -21.49
CA ALA A 15 19.76 3.76 -22.78
C ALA A 15 19.36 4.71 -23.93
N ILE A 16 18.51 5.70 -23.67
CA ILE A 16 18.13 6.75 -24.64
C ILE A 16 19.29 7.73 -24.86
N LEU A 17 19.98 8.14 -23.78
CA LEU A 17 21.08 9.09 -23.83
C LEU A 17 22.37 8.52 -23.20
N PRO A 18 23.08 7.58 -23.87
CA PRO A 18 24.21 6.85 -23.29
C PRO A 18 25.39 7.73 -22.87
N LYS A 19 25.52 8.93 -23.46
CA LYS A 19 26.63 9.87 -23.26
C LYS A 19 26.29 11.06 -22.37
N ALA A 20 25.06 11.17 -21.87
CA ALA A 20 24.61 12.40 -21.21
C ALA A 20 24.99 12.50 -19.72
N VAL A 21 25.32 11.37 -19.06
CA VAL A 21 25.40 11.33 -17.59
C VAL A 21 26.50 10.36 -17.11
N ASP A 22 27.62 10.92 -16.67
CA ASP A 22 28.74 10.18 -16.08
C ASP A 22 28.42 9.63 -14.67
N ALA A 23 29.29 8.73 -14.19
CA ALA A 23 29.29 8.31 -12.80
C ALA A 23 29.64 9.52 -11.90
N GLY A 24 28.68 9.94 -11.06
CA GLY A 24 28.82 11.14 -10.21
C GLY A 24 27.95 12.33 -10.64
N ALA A 25 27.10 12.16 -11.66
CA ALA A 25 26.24 13.25 -12.11
C ALA A 25 25.29 13.78 -11.01
N PRO A 26 24.97 15.09 -11.03
CA PRO A 26 24.05 15.71 -10.09
C PRO A 26 22.70 15.00 -10.01
N ILE A 27 22.02 15.11 -8.87
CA ILE A 27 20.68 14.54 -8.66
C ILE A 27 19.72 14.92 -9.79
N ALA A 28 19.73 16.19 -10.21
CA ALA A 28 18.92 16.71 -11.31
C ALA A 28 19.14 15.95 -12.63
N ALA A 29 20.38 15.53 -12.94
CA ALA A 29 20.67 14.76 -14.14
C ALA A 29 20.07 13.34 -14.05
N ARG A 30 20.10 12.72 -12.86
CA ARG A 30 19.45 11.41 -12.65
C ARG A 30 17.93 11.51 -12.72
N GLN A 31 17.35 12.57 -12.16
CA GLN A 31 15.91 12.85 -12.24
C GLN A 31 15.47 13.09 -13.70
N ALA A 32 16.26 13.81 -14.49
CA ALA A 32 16.00 14.00 -15.92
C ALA A 32 16.01 12.66 -16.68
N LEU A 33 16.98 11.78 -16.39
CA LEU A 33 16.99 10.42 -16.96
C LEU A 33 15.79 9.59 -16.51
N ALA A 34 15.40 9.68 -15.23
CA ALA A 34 14.20 9.00 -14.74
C ALA A 34 12.96 9.46 -15.51
N ALA A 35 12.76 10.77 -15.66
CA ALA A 35 11.65 11.34 -16.42
C ALA A 35 11.63 10.85 -17.89
N LEU A 36 12.79 10.86 -18.56
CA LEU A 36 12.93 10.36 -19.94
C LEU A 36 12.62 8.87 -20.06
N GLY A 37 13.17 8.05 -19.16
CA GLY A 37 13.02 6.61 -19.20
C GLY A 37 11.67 6.11 -18.69
N GLN A 38 10.98 6.88 -17.86
CA GLN A 38 9.68 6.51 -17.32
C GLN A 38 8.63 6.34 -18.43
N ALA A 39 8.66 7.18 -19.47
CA ALA A 39 7.78 7.01 -20.64
C ALA A 39 8.05 5.70 -21.38
N GLN A 40 9.33 5.33 -21.55
CA GLN A 40 9.72 4.06 -22.18
C GLN A 40 9.34 2.85 -21.32
N LEU A 41 9.46 2.95 -19.99
CA LEU A 41 9.09 1.89 -19.07
C LEU A 41 7.60 1.55 -19.18
N ILE A 42 6.73 2.56 -19.22
CA ILE A 42 5.29 2.34 -19.40
C ILE A 42 4.98 1.79 -20.79
N ALA A 43 5.63 2.31 -21.84
CA ALA A 43 5.47 1.78 -23.19
C ALA A 43 5.89 0.30 -23.30
N LEU A 44 6.97 -0.09 -22.60
CA LEU A 44 7.42 -1.48 -22.53
C LEU A 44 6.35 -2.36 -21.86
N TRP A 45 5.84 -1.95 -20.69
CA TRP A 45 4.80 -2.72 -20.00
C TRP A 45 3.52 -2.84 -20.83
N GLN A 46 3.09 -1.77 -21.50
CA GLN A 46 1.91 -1.81 -22.38
C GLN A 46 2.04 -2.85 -23.50
N ARG A 47 3.25 -3.16 -23.98
CA ARG A 47 3.46 -4.16 -25.04
C ARG A 47 3.22 -5.60 -24.59
N PHE A 48 3.24 -5.88 -23.29
CA PHE A 48 3.06 -7.23 -22.75
C PHE A 48 1.61 -7.53 -22.35
N PHE A 49 0.73 -6.53 -22.36
CA PHE A 49 -0.65 -6.68 -21.89
C PHE A 49 -1.65 -6.07 -22.87
N GLU A 50 -2.74 -6.80 -23.12
CA GLU A 50 -3.84 -6.32 -23.97
C GLU A 50 -4.69 -5.26 -23.27
N ARG A 51 -4.76 -5.30 -21.93
CA ARG A 51 -5.44 -4.28 -21.13
C ARG A 51 -4.61 -2.98 -21.05
N PRO A 52 -5.25 -1.81 -20.87
CA PRO A 52 -4.54 -0.55 -20.74
C PRO A 52 -3.62 -0.54 -19.51
N ALA A 53 -2.35 -0.19 -19.70
CA ALA A 53 -1.43 0.12 -18.62
C ALA A 53 -1.70 1.54 -18.12
N ALA A 54 -1.91 1.69 -16.81
CA ALA A 54 -2.12 2.97 -16.17
C ALA A 54 -0.89 3.35 -15.35
N GLN A 55 -0.21 4.42 -15.76
CA GLN A 55 0.93 4.95 -15.02
C GLN A 55 0.46 5.59 -13.72
N VAL A 56 1.13 5.23 -12.61
CA VAL A 56 0.95 5.89 -11.32
C VAL A 56 2.34 6.19 -10.74
N LEU A 57 2.57 7.46 -10.39
CA LEU A 57 3.82 7.90 -9.77
C LEU A 57 3.53 8.36 -8.34
N LEU A 58 4.25 7.80 -7.37
CA LEU A 58 4.06 8.09 -5.94
C LEU A 58 5.41 8.42 -5.29
N THR A 59 5.41 9.28 -4.28
CA THR A 59 6.56 9.50 -3.40
C THR A 59 6.33 8.88 -2.02
N HIS A 60 7.38 8.69 -1.24
CA HIS A 60 7.26 8.30 0.17
C HIS A 60 6.39 9.29 0.96
N ASP A 61 6.47 10.58 0.67
CA ASP A 61 5.68 11.62 1.33
C ASP A 61 4.20 11.57 0.98
N ASP A 62 3.85 11.11 -0.23
CA ASP A 62 2.45 10.86 -0.60
C ASP A 62 1.84 9.75 0.25
N LEU A 63 2.65 8.75 0.60
CA LEU A 63 2.21 7.58 1.36
C LEU A 63 2.20 7.82 2.87
N ARG A 64 3.03 8.73 3.38
CA ARG A 64 3.01 9.16 4.80
C ARG A 64 1.87 10.11 5.10
N ASN A 65 1.42 10.90 4.11
CA ASN A 65 0.29 11.80 4.28
C ASN A 65 -1.04 11.03 4.11
N ARG A 66 -1.83 10.93 5.18
CA ARG A 66 -3.06 10.15 5.20
C ARG A 66 -4.07 10.51 4.10
N ARG A 67 -4.21 11.81 3.77
CA ARG A 67 -5.11 12.27 2.71
C ARG A 67 -4.64 11.81 1.33
N ARG A 68 -3.33 11.95 1.05
CA ARG A 68 -2.73 11.50 -0.22
C ARG A 68 -2.74 9.97 -0.34
N TYR A 69 -2.50 9.26 0.77
CA TYR A 69 -2.67 7.82 0.88
C TYR A 69 -4.08 7.37 0.47
N LEU A 70 -5.12 8.00 1.02
CA LEU A 70 -6.52 7.65 0.69
C LEU A 70 -6.89 8.00 -0.75
N ASN A 71 -6.34 9.06 -1.31
CA ASN A 71 -6.50 9.39 -2.73
C ASN A 71 -5.86 8.33 -3.61
N ALA A 72 -4.60 7.93 -3.34
CA ALA A 72 -3.92 6.88 -4.07
C ALA A 72 -4.70 5.55 -4.00
N ARG A 73 -5.21 5.17 -2.83
CA ARG A 73 -6.09 4.00 -2.65
C ARG A 73 -7.31 4.06 -3.56
N ALA A 74 -8.03 5.18 -3.54
CA ALA A 74 -9.24 5.34 -4.34
C ALA A 74 -8.94 5.25 -5.84
N THR A 75 -7.89 5.93 -6.32
CA THR A 75 -7.46 5.88 -7.72
C THR A 75 -7.07 4.47 -8.15
N LEU A 76 -6.25 3.78 -7.35
CA LEU A 76 -5.83 2.40 -7.67
C LEU A 76 -7.01 1.44 -7.69
N GLY A 77 -7.93 1.56 -6.73
CA GLY A 77 -9.16 0.77 -6.70
C GLY A 77 -10.02 0.98 -7.96
N GLU A 78 -10.17 2.22 -8.40
CA GLU A 78 -10.92 2.55 -9.61
C GLU A 78 -10.24 2.05 -10.89
N LEU A 79 -8.92 2.18 -11.00
CA LEU A 79 -8.16 1.62 -12.13
C LEU A 79 -8.35 0.11 -12.25
N LEU A 80 -8.30 -0.61 -11.12
CA LEU A 80 -8.54 -2.04 -11.08
C LEU A 80 -9.98 -2.39 -11.46
N ARG A 81 -10.97 -1.59 -11.03
CA ARG A 81 -12.39 -1.74 -11.40
C ARG A 81 -12.61 -1.54 -12.90
N LEU A 82 -11.89 -0.60 -13.51
CA LEU A 82 -11.91 -0.34 -14.96
C LEU A 82 -11.15 -1.40 -15.78
N GLY A 83 -10.53 -2.39 -15.13
CA GLY A 83 -9.77 -3.45 -15.81
C GLY A 83 -8.38 -3.02 -16.29
N ALA A 84 -7.91 -1.83 -15.92
CA ALA A 84 -6.57 -1.37 -16.22
C ALA A 84 -5.50 -2.13 -15.41
N LEU A 85 -4.25 -2.08 -15.88
CA LEU A 85 -3.08 -2.56 -15.16
C LEU A 85 -2.33 -1.37 -14.55
N PRO A 86 -2.44 -1.11 -13.24
CA PRO A 86 -1.63 -0.08 -12.61
C PRO A 86 -0.15 -0.49 -12.66
N VAL A 87 0.67 0.37 -13.24
CA VAL A 87 2.13 0.27 -13.26
C VAL A 87 2.68 1.44 -12.45
N ILE A 88 3.14 1.12 -11.26
CA ILE A 88 3.54 2.06 -10.23
C ILE A 88 5.06 2.18 -10.21
N ASN A 89 5.57 3.40 -10.11
CA ASN A 89 6.97 3.66 -9.83
C ASN A 89 7.08 4.86 -8.88
N GLU A 90 8.25 5.03 -8.27
CA GLU A 90 8.55 6.24 -7.52
C GLU A 90 8.58 7.46 -8.44
N ASN A 91 8.08 8.60 -7.94
CA ASN A 91 8.17 9.87 -8.65
C ASN A 91 9.55 10.52 -8.44
N ASP A 92 10.54 9.95 -9.11
CA ASP A 92 11.95 10.37 -9.02
C ASP A 92 12.16 11.86 -9.30
N THR A 93 11.32 12.47 -10.15
CA THR A 93 11.47 13.88 -10.57
C THR A 93 11.28 14.87 -9.41
N VAL A 94 10.51 14.49 -8.39
CA VAL A 94 10.18 15.35 -7.25
C VAL A 94 10.64 14.76 -5.92
N SER A 95 11.23 13.56 -5.93
CA SER A 95 11.82 12.95 -4.73
C SER A 95 13.10 13.71 -4.36
N VAL A 96 13.16 14.15 -3.09
CA VAL A 96 14.30 14.90 -2.53
C VAL A 96 15.34 13.97 -1.91
N ASP A 97 14.94 12.73 -1.59
CA ASP A 97 15.86 11.70 -1.14
C ASP A 97 16.70 11.22 -2.32
N GLU A 98 17.98 10.95 -2.09
CA GLU A 98 18.82 10.31 -3.11
C GLU A 98 18.12 9.04 -3.61
N LEU A 99 18.01 8.87 -4.93
CA LEU A 99 17.55 7.64 -5.58
C LEU A 99 18.22 6.41 -4.95
N LYS A 100 17.57 5.77 -3.97
CA LYS A 100 18.13 4.62 -3.27
C LYS A 100 17.58 3.34 -3.89
N LEU A 101 18.49 2.42 -4.18
CA LEU A 101 18.12 1.05 -4.49
C LEU A 101 17.43 0.44 -3.27
N GLY A 102 16.24 -0.15 -3.46
CA GLY A 102 15.40 -0.71 -2.41
C GLY A 102 14.14 0.09 -2.06
N ASP A 103 13.99 1.32 -2.58
CA ASP A 103 12.79 2.12 -2.33
C ASP A 103 11.54 1.48 -2.95
N ASN A 104 11.68 0.80 -4.09
CA ASN A 104 10.58 0.09 -4.71
C ASN A 104 10.13 -1.18 -3.97
N ASP A 105 10.99 -1.84 -3.17
CA ASP A 105 10.57 -2.95 -2.31
C ASP A 105 9.58 -2.42 -1.25
N ASN A 106 9.95 -1.29 -0.62
CA ASN A 106 9.11 -0.61 0.36
C ASN A 106 7.84 -0.04 -0.26
N LEU A 107 7.94 0.58 -1.44
CA LEU A 107 6.78 1.06 -2.20
C LEU A 107 5.83 -0.10 -2.51
N ALA A 108 6.35 -1.25 -2.92
CA ALA A 108 5.53 -2.43 -3.22
C ALA A 108 4.79 -2.96 -1.99
N ALA A 109 5.42 -2.99 -0.82
CA ALA A 109 4.74 -3.35 0.42
C ALA A 109 3.61 -2.37 0.78
N ILE A 110 3.84 -1.06 0.64
CA ILE A 110 2.82 -0.05 0.92
C ILE A 110 1.68 -0.13 -0.09
N VAL A 111 1.99 -0.29 -1.37
CA VAL A 111 1.01 -0.48 -2.44
C VAL A 111 0.18 -1.74 -2.20
N ALA A 112 0.81 -2.85 -1.81
CA ALA A 112 0.12 -4.09 -1.50
C ALA A 112 -0.90 -3.88 -0.38
N ALA A 113 -0.53 -3.18 0.69
CA ALA A 113 -1.45 -2.80 1.76
C ALA A 113 -2.55 -1.82 1.29
N LEU A 114 -2.20 -0.86 0.43
CA LEU A 114 -3.15 0.13 -0.14
C LEU A 114 -4.28 -0.53 -0.91
N VAL A 115 -3.96 -1.53 -1.73
CA VAL A 115 -4.92 -2.23 -2.59
C VAL A 115 -5.49 -3.50 -1.96
N ASP A 116 -5.24 -3.72 -0.67
CA ASP A 116 -5.63 -4.92 0.07
C ASP A 116 -5.22 -6.23 -0.66
N ALA A 117 -3.99 -6.28 -1.20
CA ALA A 117 -3.52 -7.39 -2.03
C ALA A 117 -3.57 -8.73 -1.30
N ASP A 118 -3.82 -9.81 -2.05
CA ASP A 118 -3.81 -11.18 -1.51
C ASP A 118 -2.38 -11.68 -1.23
N ALA A 119 -1.42 -11.25 -2.05
CA ALA A 119 -0.03 -11.64 -1.96
C ALA A 119 0.87 -10.54 -2.56
N LEU A 120 2.09 -10.44 -2.03
CA LEU A 120 3.17 -9.62 -2.56
C LEU A 120 4.22 -10.52 -3.21
N PHE A 121 4.53 -10.29 -4.48
CA PHE A 121 5.56 -11.01 -5.23
C PHE A 121 6.78 -10.11 -5.44
N ILE A 122 7.95 -10.53 -4.96
CA ILE A 122 9.21 -9.82 -5.13
C ILE A 122 10.14 -10.64 -6.02
N ALA A 123 10.29 -10.18 -7.27
CA ALA A 123 11.25 -10.73 -8.21
C ALA A 123 12.65 -10.16 -7.93
N THR A 124 13.61 -11.02 -7.61
CA THR A 124 15.00 -10.65 -7.29
C THR A 124 16.01 -11.36 -8.19
N ASP A 125 17.29 -11.06 -8.05
CA ASP A 125 18.41 -11.67 -8.77
C ASP A 125 19.05 -12.88 -8.05
N ILE A 126 18.46 -13.30 -6.93
CA ILE A 126 18.87 -14.46 -6.12
C ILE A 126 17.70 -15.43 -5.95
N ASP A 127 17.98 -16.69 -5.60
CA ASP A 127 16.97 -17.75 -5.62
C ASP A 127 15.95 -17.66 -4.48
N GLY A 128 16.31 -17.05 -3.36
CA GLY A 128 15.45 -16.88 -2.20
C GLY A 128 16.22 -16.35 -1.00
N LEU A 129 15.62 -16.47 0.18
CA LEU A 129 16.29 -16.25 1.45
C LEU A 129 17.11 -17.49 1.82
N TYR A 130 18.28 -17.26 2.41
CA TYR A 130 19.17 -18.31 2.89
C TYR A 130 19.51 -18.08 4.37
N SER A 131 19.89 -19.16 5.07
CA SER A 131 20.33 -19.10 6.48
C SER A 131 21.59 -18.25 6.70
N ALA A 132 22.36 -18.00 5.64
CA ALA A 132 23.51 -17.09 5.56
C ALA A 132 23.72 -16.71 4.09
N ASP A 133 24.59 -15.73 3.79
CA ASP A 133 24.90 -15.39 2.39
C ASP A 133 25.59 -16.59 1.68
N PRO A 134 24.96 -17.19 0.66
CA PRO A 134 25.50 -18.38 -0.01
C PRO A 134 26.78 -18.09 -0.81
N ARG A 135 27.10 -16.81 -1.06
CA ARG A 135 28.34 -16.40 -1.75
C ARG A 135 29.56 -16.48 -0.82
N SER A 136 29.34 -16.34 0.50
CA SER A 136 30.41 -16.34 1.50
C SER A 136 30.39 -17.56 2.42
N ASN A 137 29.23 -18.20 2.58
CA ASN A 137 29.08 -19.39 3.41
C ASN A 137 28.57 -20.59 2.58
N PRO A 138 29.45 -21.57 2.27
CA PRO A 138 29.07 -22.78 1.53
C PRO A 138 28.04 -23.68 2.26
N SER A 139 27.88 -23.50 3.58
CA SER A 139 26.87 -24.23 4.37
C SER A 139 25.50 -23.54 4.42
N ALA A 140 25.34 -22.40 3.75
CA ALA A 140 24.07 -21.69 3.66
C ALA A 140 22.99 -22.58 3.03
N ARG A 141 21.84 -22.67 3.70
CA ARG A 141 20.70 -23.46 3.24
C ARG A 141 19.58 -22.53 2.79
N PRO A 142 18.87 -22.84 1.69
CA PRO A 142 17.69 -22.10 1.30
C PRO A 142 16.60 -22.24 2.36
N LEU A 143 15.83 -21.17 2.55
CA LEU A 143 14.66 -21.13 3.42
C LEU A 143 13.44 -20.98 2.52
N ASP A 144 12.79 -22.10 2.20
CA ASP A 144 11.67 -22.12 1.26
C ASP A 144 10.36 -21.63 1.90
N ASP A 145 10.20 -21.82 3.21
CA ASP A 145 9.01 -21.45 3.98
C ASP A 145 9.43 -20.80 5.32
N VAL A 146 8.98 -19.57 5.56
CA VAL A 146 9.30 -18.75 6.73
C VAL A 146 7.98 -18.42 7.44
N PRO A 147 7.63 -19.14 8.52
CA PRO A 147 6.35 -18.95 9.22
C PRO A 147 6.18 -17.57 9.85
N GLU A 148 7.27 -16.93 10.27
CA GLU A 148 7.26 -15.61 10.87
C GLU A 148 8.60 -14.90 10.63
N LEU A 149 8.55 -13.58 10.39
CA LEU A 149 9.74 -12.73 10.35
C LEU A 149 10.16 -12.34 11.77
N THR A 150 10.93 -13.20 12.40
CA THR A 150 11.53 -12.91 13.71
C THR A 150 12.77 -12.01 13.56
N PRO A 151 13.24 -11.34 14.65
CA PRO A 151 14.49 -10.59 14.64
C PRO A 151 15.69 -11.43 14.15
N GLU A 152 15.71 -12.73 14.42
CA GLU A 152 16.74 -13.66 13.95
C GLU A 152 16.71 -13.80 12.43
N VAL A 153 15.52 -13.95 11.83
CA VAL A 153 15.35 -14.02 10.36
C VAL A 153 15.78 -12.71 9.71
N LEU A 154 15.43 -11.56 10.31
CA LEU A 154 15.89 -10.25 9.82
C LEU A 154 17.42 -10.12 9.89
N ALA A 155 18.05 -10.66 10.93
CA ALA A 155 19.50 -10.66 11.07
C ALA A 155 20.22 -11.52 10.02
N MET A 156 19.58 -12.56 9.47
CA MET A 156 20.15 -13.37 8.38
C MET A 156 20.43 -12.55 7.12
N ALA A 157 19.69 -11.45 6.90
CA ALA A 157 19.91 -10.52 5.79
C ALA A 157 21.02 -9.47 6.06
N GLY A 158 21.62 -9.48 7.25
CA GLY A 158 22.56 -8.46 7.75
C GLY A 158 24.05 -8.82 7.67
N GLY A 159 24.43 -9.91 7.00
CA GLY A 159 25.84 -10.29 6.84
C GLY A 159 26.66 -9.19 6.15
N SER A 160 27.65 -8.64 6.86
CA SER A 160 28.61 -7.64 6.40
C SER A 160 29.46 -8.21 5.25
N GLY A 161 29.16 -7.85 3.99
CA GLY A 161 29.90 -8.46 2.87
C GLY A 161 29.77 -7.89 1.47
N SER A 162 28.97 -6.83 1.20
CA SER A 162 29.11 -6.13 -0.08
C SER A 162 29.15 -4.61 0.12
N SER A 163 30.34 -4.07 0.06
CA SER A 163 30.65 -2.64 0.00
C SER A 163 30.16 -1.97 -1.30
N VAL A 164 29.30 -2.64 -2.09
CA VAL A 164 28.76 -2.16 -3.38
C VAL A 164 27.28 -2.57 -3.58
N GLY A 165 26.49 -2.75 -2.51
CA GLY A 165 25.11 -3.23 -2.61
C GLY A 165 24.11 -2.52 -1.69
N THR A 166 23.61 -1.38 -2.13
CA THR A 166 22.52 -0.57 -1.57
C THR A 166 21.17 -1.33 -1.54
N GLY A 167 20.84 -2.03 -0.43
CA GLY A 167 19.48 -2.53 -0.21
C GLY A 167 19.12 -3.85 -0.91
N GLY A 168 19.91 -4.92 -0.68
CA GLY A 168 19.71 -6.25 -1.28
C GLY A 168 18.56 -7.06 -0.66
N MET A 169 18.89 -7.99 0.24
CA MET A 169 17.91 -8.87 0.91
C MET A 169 17.20 -8.17 2.08
N ARG A 170 17.91 -7.28 2.79
CA ARG A 170 17.36 -6.57 3.95
C ARG A 170 16.09 -5.78 3.62
N THR A 171 16.09 -5.01 2.54
CA THR A 171 14.92 -4.20 2.12
C THR A 171 13.74 -5.08 1.73
N LYS A 172 13.99 -6.27 1.20
CA LYS A 172 12.95 -7.25 0.83
C LYS A 172 12.32 -7.85 2.08
N LEU A 173 13.10 -8.15 3.11
CA LEU A 173 12.57 -8.58 4.40
C LEU A 173 11.85 -7.45 5.13
N GLU A 174 12.32 -6.21 5.04
CA GLU A 174 11.61 -5.03 5.59
C GLU A 174 10.27 -4.81 4.87
N ALA A 175 10.24 -4.97 3.54
CA ALA A 175 9.02 -4.94 2.74
C ALA A 175 8.06 -6.08 3.12
N ALA A 176 8.58 -7.31 3.26
CA ALA A 176 7.81 -8.46 3.71
C ALA A 176 7.25 -8.28 5.12
N ALA A 177 8.00 -7.66 6.04
CA ALA A 177 7.52 -7.34 7.38
C ALA A 177 6.37 -6.32 7.34
N LYS A 178 6.49 -5.27 6.50
CA LYS A 178 5.42 -4.28 6.28
C LYS A 178 4.17 -4.90 5.68
N ALA A 179 4.32 -5.76 4.67
CA ALA A 179 3.22 -6.50 4.06
C ALA A 179 2.56 -7.46 5.06
N GLY A 180 3.38 -8.21 5.82
CA GLY A 180 2.91 -9.13 6.85
C GLY A 180 2.14 -8.44 7.98
N ALA A 181 2.50 -7.21 8.35
CA ALA A 181 1.74 -6.39 9.30
C ALA A 181 0.33 -6.03 8.78
N ALA A 182 0.13 -5.99 7.45
CA ALA A 182 -1.17 -5.86 6.81
C ALA A 182 -1.87 -7.21 6.55
N GLY A 183 -1.27 -8.33 6.97
CA GLY A 183 -1.77 -9.67 6.76
C GLY A 183 -1.51 -10.23 5.36
N ILE A 184 -0.53 -9.69 4.63
CA ILE A 184 -0.21 -10.04 3.24
C ILE A 184 1.03 -10.92 3.24
N GLU A 185 0.92 -12.11 2.64
CA GLU A 185 2.05 -13.01 2.45
C GLU A 185 3.00 -12.49 1.37
N THR A 186 4.30 -12.75 1.53
CA THR A 186 5.33 -12.32 0.57
C THR A 186 6.03 -13.52 -0.04
N TYR A 187 6.21 -13.49 -1.37
CA TYR A 187 6.84 -14.53 -2.17
C TYR A 187 8.09 -13.95 -2.84
N LEU A 188 9.26 -14.44 -2.46
CA LEU A 188 10.54 -14.06 -3.06
C LEU A 188 10.98 -15.15 -4.05
N PHE A 189 11.39 -14.75 -5.24
CA PHE A 189 11.87 -15.69 -6.27
C PHE A 189 12.85 -15.03 -7.23
N ASN A 190 13.65 -15.84 -7.90
CA ASN A 190 14.58 -15.36 -8.92
C ASN A 190 13.84 -14.97 -10.22
N GLY A 191 13.70 -13.67 -10.45
CA GLY A 191 13.03 -13.12 -11.63
C GLY A 191 13.84 -13.27 -12.92
N ARG A 192 15.13 -13.62 -12.85
CA ARG A 192 15.99 -13.83 -14.02
C ARG A 192 15.86 -15.24 -14.60
N SER A 193 15.33 -16.18 -13.82
CA SER A 193 15.19 -17.57 -14.24
C SER A 193 13.83 -17.81 -14.90
N GLY A 194 13.83 -18.04 -16.21
CA GLY A 194 12.60 -18.35 -16.96
C GLY A 194 11.89 -19.61 -16.45
N ASP A 195 12.64 -20.59 -15.94
CA ASP A 195 12.06 -21.81 -15.37
C ASP A 195 11.38 -21.56 -14.01
N VAL A 196 11.93 -20.65 -13.19
CA VAL A 196 11.31 -20.23 -11.93
C VAL A 196 10.00 -19.49 -12.20
N VAL A 197 10.01 -18.53 -13.13
CA VAL A 197 8.80 -17.78 -13.51
C VAL A 197 7.74 -18.70 -14.12
N ARG A 198 8.13 -19.67 -14.95
CA ARG A 198 7.21 -20.67 -15.51
C ARG A 198 6.63 -21.59 -14.44
N ALA A 199 7.43 -22.01 -13.46
CA ALA A 199 6.95 -22.80 -12.33
C ALA A 199 5.95 -22.01 -11.48
N LEU A 200 6.20 -20.72 -11.24
CA LEU A 200 5.31 -19.84 -10.50
C LEU A 200 3.93 -19.70 -11.19
N ALA A 201 3.91 -19.60 -12.52
CA ALA A 201 2.67 -19.59 -13.30
C ALA A 201 1.88 -20.91 -13.24
N GLN A 202 2.47 -21.97 -12.69
CA GLN A 202 1.85 -23.28 -12.45
C GLN A 202 1.61 -23.53 -10.95
N ASP A 203 1.52 -22.46 -10.16
CA ASP A 203 1.34 -22.48 -8.70
C ASP A 203 2.47 -23.22 -7.94
N ARG A 204 3.67 -23.26 -8.52
CA ARG A 204 4.86 -23.88 -7.91
C ARG A 204 5.91 -22.82 -7.61
N LEU A 205 5.96 -22.37 -6.37
CA LEU A 205 7.02 -21.47 -5.91
C LEU A 205 8.38 -22.19 -5.91
N ARG A 206 9.37 -21.58 -6.56
CA ARG A 206 10.80 -21.89 -6.40
C ARG A 206 11.47 -20.65 -5.83
N GLY A 207 11.60 -20.62 -4.51
CA GLY A 207 12.06 -19.48 -3.75
C GLY A 207 11.49 -19.51 -2.33
N THR A 208 11.31 -18.36 -1.71
CA THR A 208 10.90 -18.26 -0.30
C THR A 208 9.48 -17.72 -0.17
N ARG A 209 8.64 -18.43 0.57
CA ARG A 209 7.36 -17.93 1.08
C ARG A 209 7.53 -17.41 2.50
N ILE A 210 7.08 -16.18 2.73
CA ILE A 210 7.05 -15.55 4.05
C ILE A 210 5.58 -15.34 4.45
N HIS A 211 5.18 -16.00 5.52
CA HIS A 211 3.81 -15.94 6.03
C HIS A 211 3.56 -14.63 6.78
N ALA A 212 2.31 -14.17 6.74
CA ALA A 212 1.86 -13.10 7.60
C ALA A 212 1.44 -13.65 8.97
N ALA A 213 1.85 -12.99 10.06
CA ALA A 213 1.51 -13.43 11.42
C ALA A 213 0.00 -13.41 11.73
N ARG A 214 -0.79 -12.68 10.93
CA ARG A 214 -2.24 -12.51 11.09
C ARG A 214 -2.93 -12.53 9.73
N THR A 215 -4.19 -12.93 9.71
CA THR A 215 -5.04 -12.71 8.53
C THR A 215 -5.24 -11.22 8.29
N ARG A 216 -5.47 -10.81 7.03
CA ARG A 216 -5.73 -9.40 6.65
C ARG A 216 -6.83 -8.76 7.51
N ILE A 217 -7.95 -9.47 7.71
CA ILE A 217 -9.06 -8.97 8.53
C ILE A 217 -8.60 -8.75 9.98
N ALA A 218 -7.88 -9.72 10.57
CA ALA A 218 -7.39 -9.59 11.93
C ALA A 218 -6.35 -8.46 12.08
N ALA A 219 -5.45 -8.29 11.11
CA ALA A 219 -4.49 -7.19 11.07
C ALA A 219 -5.19 -5.82 11.00
N ARG A 220 -6.15 -5.67 10.09
CA ARG A 220 -6.90 -4.42 9.91
C ARG A 220 -7.74 -4.07 11.14
N LYS A 221 -8.48 -5.03 11.69
CA LYS A 221 -9.28 -4.81 12.91
C LYS A 221 -8.39 -4.52 14.12
N TYR A 222 -7.22 -5.15 14.22
CA TYR A 222 -6.24 -4.83 15.25
C TYR A 222 -5.76 -3.38 15.13
N TRP A 223 -5.38 -2.94 13.92
CA TRP A 223 -4.98 -1.56 13.69
C TRP A 223 -6.11 -0.57 14.04
N LEU A 224 -7.34 -0.83 13.58
CA LEU A 224 -8.50 0.02 13.87
C LEU A 224 -8.78 0.18 15.39
N ARG A 225 -8.55 -0.88 16.17
CA ARG A 225 -8.76 -0.85 17.63
C ARG A 225 -7.70 -0.03 18.38
N HIS A 226 -6.45 -0.07 17.92
CA HIS A 226 -5.31 0.50 18.63
C HIS A 226 -4.76 1.79 18.00
N ALA A 227 -5.29 2.21 16.84
CA ALA A 227 -4.95 3.48 16.23
C ALA A 227 -5.30 4.64 17.18
N LEU A 228 -4.44 5.66 17.19
CA LEU A 228 -4.71 6.90 17.90
C LEU A 228 -5.99 7.52 17.35
N VAL A 229 -6.89 7.88 18.27
CA VAL A 229 -8.19 8.48 17.96
C VAL A 229 -8.05 9.98 18.10
N GLU A 230 -8.46 10.73 17.08
CA GLU A 230 -8.50 12.19 17.14
C GLU A 230 -9.59 12.66 18.10
N ALA A 231 -9.43 13.89 18.62
CA ALA A 231 -10.41 14.50 19.52
C ALA A 231 -11.68 14.95 18.74
N GLY A 232 -12.48 13.98 18.32
CA GLY A 232 -13.73 14.20 17.60
C GLY A 232 -14.58 12.93 17.45
N ALA A 233 -15.85 13.12 17.12
CA ALA A 233 -16.81 12.03 17.01
C ALA A 233 -17.84 12.26 15.90
N ILE A 234 -18.31 11.16 15.31
CA ILE A 234 -19.48 11.14 14.42
C ILE A 234 -20.67 10.63 15.24
N LEU A 235 -21.71 11.45 15.34
CA LEU A 235 -22.93 11.12 16.05
C LEU A 235 -23.88 10.41 15.11
N VAL A 236 -24.43 9.27 15.52
CA VAL A 236 -25.34 8.46 14.72
C VAL A 236 -26.67 8.23 15.45
N ASP A 237 -27.71 7.92 14.68
CA ASP A 237 -29.01 7.54 15.24
C ASP A 237 -29.11 6.04 15.55
N ALA A 238 -30.24 5.64 16.14
CA ALA A 238 -30.49 4.25 16.50
C ALA A 238 -30.52 3.30 15.29
N GLY A 239 -31.01 3.75 14.14
CA GLY A 239 -31.08 2.93 12.93
C GLY A 239 -29.69 2.63 12.35
N ALA A 240 -28.83 3.64 12.31
CA ALA A 240 -27.45 3.53 11.94
C ALA A 240 -26.66 2.67 12.95
N ALA A 241 -26.86 2.88 14.25
CA ALA A 241 -26.27 2.04 15.29
C ALA A 241 -26.62 0.55 15.12
N ALA A 242 -27.89 0.23 14.87
CA ALA A 242 -28.31 -1.15 14.60
C ALA A 242 -27.70 -1.69 13.30
N ALA A 243 -27.66 -0.89 12.23
CA ALA A 243 -27.04 -1.31 10.97
C ALA A 243 -25.53 -1.59 11.11
N LEU A 244 -24.82 -0.81 11.91
CA LEU A 244 -23.40 -1.02 12.20
C LEU A 244 -23.18 -2.29 13.03
N SER A 245 -23.93 -2.47 14.12
CA SER A 245 -23.77 -3.58 15.05
C SER A 245 -24.24 -4.91 14.48
N ASP A 246 -25.43 -4.94 13.86
CA ASP A 246 -26.11 -6.19 13.52
C ASP A 246 -25.78 -6.66 12.10
N LYS A 247 -25.52 -5.72 11.18
CA LYS A 247 -25.34 -6.01 9.74
C LYS A 247 -23.91 -5.78 9.25
N GLY A 248 -23.04 -5.20 10.08
CA GLY A 248 -21.69 -4.80 9.65
C GLY A 248 -21.71 -3.84 8.46
N ALA A 249 -22.71 -2.95 8.40
CA ALA A 249 -22.87 -2.01 7.30
C ALA A 249 -21.84 -0.88 7.33
N SER A 250 -21.67 -0.18 6.21
CA SER A 250 -20.96 1.11 6.18
C SER A 250 -21.84 2.21 6.79
N LEU A 251 -21.23 3.24 7.35
CA LEU A 251 -21.96 4.42 7.83
C LEU A 251 -22.26 5.36 6.66
N LEU A 252 -23.54 5.57 6.37
CA LEU A 252 -24.03 6.48 5.34
C LEU A 252 -24.49 7.82 5.94
N PRO A 253 -24.49 8.94 5.17
CA PRO A 253 -24.85 10.26 5.69
C PRO A 253 -26.26 10.34 6.28
N GLY A 254 -27.22 9.55 5.76
CA GLY A 254 -28.60 9.53 6.26
C GLY A 254 -28.72 9.10 7.73
N GLY A 255 -27.82 8.22 8.17
CA GLY A 255 -27.74 7.74 9.55
C GLY A 255 -26.93 8.64 10.50
N VAL A 256 -26.28 9.68 9.97
CA VAL A 256 -25.47 10.62 10.74
C VAL A 256 -26.35 11.74 11.30
N ALA A 257 -26.31 11.90 12.62
CA ALA A 257 -26.99 12.95 13.36
C ALA A 257 -26.15 14.24 13.49
N GLY A 258 -24.82 14.14 13.38
CA GLY A 258 -23.90 15.28 13.46
C GLY A 258 -22.44 14.86 13.62
N ALA A 259 -21.55 15.82 13.82
CA ALA A 259 -20.14 15.58 14.14
C ALA A 259 -19.62 16.59 15.17
N GLU A 260 -18.83 16.09 16.12
CA GLU A 260 -18.22 16.86 17.22
C GLU A 260 -16.71 16.95 17.06
N GLY A 261 -16.12 18.01 17.63
CA GLY A 261 -14.70 18.30 17.53
C GLY A 261 -14.28 18.79 16.14
N ASP A 262 -13.00 18.67 15.85
CA ASP A 262 -12.44 18.92 14.52
C ASP A 262 -11.59 17.72 14.10
N PHE A 263 -11.84 17.25 12.88
CA PHE A 263 -11.12 16.14 12.29
C PHE A 263 -11.26 16.21 10.78
N ARG A 264 -10.30 15.58 10.10
CA ARG A 264 -10.16 15.59 8.66
C ARG A 264 -10.45 14.20 8.10
N ARG A 265 -10.57 14.16 6.77
CA ARG A 265 -10.64 12.89 6.06
C ARG A 265 -9.38 12.08 6.33
N GLY A 266 -9.59 10.83 6.73
CA GLY A 266 -8.56 9.85 7.03
C GLY A 266 -8.21 9.71 8.50
N ASP A 267 -8.75 10.59 9.34
CA ASP A 267 -8.58 10.52 10.79
C ASP A 267 -9.42 9.39 11.38
N MET A 268 -8.89 8.76 12.42
CA MET A 268 -9.62 7.80 13.23
C MET A 268 -10.50 8.55 14.21
N VAL A 269 -11.80 8.30 14.16
CA VAL A 269 -12.78 8.99 15.01
C VAL A 269 -13.69 8.00 15.72
N GLU A 270 -14.26 8.42 16.83
CA GLU A 270 -15.31 7.67 17.49
C GLU A 270 -16.64 7.80 16.74
N ILE A 271 -17.41 6.72 16.74
CA ILE A 271 -18.79 6.70 16.28
C ILE A 271 -19.65 6.48 17.50
N ARG A 272 -20.45 7.49 17.84
CA ARG A 272 -21.25 7.52 19.07
C ARG A 272 -22.72 7.49 18.73
N LEU A 273 -23.47 6.62 19.41
CA LEU A 273 -24.92 6.70 19.42
C LEU A 273 -25.33 7.90 20.26
N ARG A 274 -26.16 8.76 19.69
CA ARG A 274 -26.86 9.81 20.42
C ARG A 274 -28.31 9.36 20.65
N ASN A 275 -28.68 9.10 21.91
CA ASN A 275 -30.04 8.81 22.32
C ASN A 275 -30.48 9.74 23.47
N ASP A 276 -31.70 9.55 23.96
CA ASP A 276 -32.26 10.36 25.06
C ASP A 276 -31.53 10.13 26.41
N GLU A 277 -30.73 9.06 26.51
CA GLU A 277 -29.95 8.69 27.70
C GLU A 277 -28.51 9.25 27.66
N GLY A 278 -28.10 9.86 26.54
CA GLY A 278 -26.80 10.49 26.35
C GLY A 278 -26.03 9.97 25.13
N GLU A 279 -24.70 10.06 25.20
CA GLU A 279 -23.81 9.57 24.14
C GLU A 279 -23.06 8.31 24.57
N ARG A 280 -23.10 7.29 23.72
CA ARG A 280 -22.35 6.04 23.94
C ARG A 280 -21.47 5.75 22.74
N CYS A 281 -20.17 5.53 22.98
CA CYS A 281 -19.25 5.06 21.94
C CYS A 281 -19.61 3.63 21.53
N LEU A 282 -19.85 3.43 20.23
CA LEU A 282 -20.20 2.13 19.64
C LEU A 282 -19.07 1.54 18.81
N ALA A 283 -18.34 2.39 18.12
CA ALA A 283 -17.32 1.98 17.18
C ALA A 283 -16.24 3.05 17.03
N ARG A 284 -15.13 2.64 16.40
CA ARG A 284 -14.13 3.54 15.85
C ARG A 284 -14.04 3.31 14.35
N GLY A 285 -13.74 4.35 13.59
CA GLY A 285 -13.49 4.19 12.17
C GLY A 285 -12.80 5.36 11.51
N VAL A 286 -12.31 5.11 10.29
CA VAL A 286 -11.63 6.12 9.49
C VAL A 286 -12.66 6.97 8.77
N SER A 287 -12.67 8.27 9.04
CA SER A 287 -13.60 9.20 8.40
C SER A 287 -13.26 9.42 6.93
N GLN A 288 -14.24 9.36 6.05
CA GLN A 288 -14.09 9.68 4.62
C GLN A 288 -14.28 11.17 4.31
N TYR A 289 -14.74 11.95 5.28
CA TYR A 289 -15.02 13.38 5.15
C TYR A 289 -14.53 14.14 6.39
N SER A 290 -14.32 15.45 6.28
CA SER A 290 -14.00 16.28 7.46
C SER A 290 -15.21 16.46 8.38
N ALA A 291 -14.99 16.84 9.64
CA ALA A 291 -16.08 17.18 10.57
C ALA A 291 -17.02 18.24 9.98
N LEU A 292 -16.45 19.26 9.32
CA LEU A 292 -17.19 20.33 8.66
C LEU A 292 -18.09 19.78 7.52
N ASP A 293 -17.55 18.90 6.69
CA ASP A 293 -18.30 18.31 5.59
C ASP A 293 -19.40 17.39 6.11
N ILE A 294 -19.10 16.56 7.12
CA ILE A 294 -20.08 15.66 7.74
C ILE A 294 -21.27 16.43 8.28
N ARG A 295 -21.04 17.58 8.94
CA ARG A 295 -22.15 18.44 9.42
C ARG A 295 -23.06 18.92 8.28
N ARG A 296 -22.52 19.15 7.08
CA ARG A 296 -23.30 19.61 5.91
C ARG A 296 -24.08 18.48 5.24
N ILE A 297 -23.54 17.27 5.23
CA ILE A 297 -24.17 16.08 4.60
C ILE A 297 -24.96 15.19 5.57
N ALA A 298 -24.93 15.48 6.87
CA ALA A 298 -25.71 14.77 7.88
C ALA A 298 -27.20 14.75 7.51
N ARG A 299 -27.85 13.60 7.70
CA ARG A 299 -29.27 13.35 7.36
C ARG A 299 -29.62 13.45 5.87
N ARG A 300 -28.64 13.49 4.97
CA ARG A 300 -28.88 13.51 3.52
C ARG A 300 -28.70 12.14 2.87
N HIS A 301 -29.24 11.97 1.67
CA HIS A 301 -28.96 10.78 0.86
C HIS A 301 -27.55 10.86 0.26
N SER A 302 -26.85 9.73 0.10
CA SER A 302 -25.47 9.71 -0.45
C SER A 302 -25.32 10.35 -1.83
N ARG A 303 -26.39 10.32 -2.64
CA ARG A 303 -26.46 10.98 -3.96
C ARG A 303 -26.41 12.52 -3.89
N GLU A 304 -26.71 13.10 -2.73
CA GLU A 304 -26.72 14.56 -2.54
C GLU A 304 -25.35 15.12 -2.14
N ILE A 305 -24.39 14.25 -1.78
CA ILE A 305 -23.06 14.66 -1.28
C ILE A 305 -22.41 15.65 -2.25
N GLU A 306 -22.33 15.30 -3.53
CA GLU A 306 -21.67 16.13 -4.54
C GLU A 306 -22.36 17.48 -4.72
N SER A 307 -23.69 17.50 -4.74
CA SER A 307 -24.46 18.76 -4.85
C SER A 307 -24.26 19.68 -3.64
N VAL A 308 -24.04 19.12 -2.45
CA VAL A 308 -23.90 19.87 -1.20
C VAL A 308 -22.48 20.35 -0.97
N LEU A 309 -21.47 19.52 -1.30
CA LEU A 309 -20.06 19.81 -1.03
C LEU A 309 -19.31 20.35 -2.25
N GLY A 310 -19.80 20.09 -3.46
CA GLY A 310 -19.09 20.34 -4.73
C GLY A 310 -18.11 19.24 -5.12
N TYR A 311 -18.05 18.15 -4.34
CA TYR A 311 -17.22 16.97 -4.59
C TYR A 311 -17.78 15.75 -3.86
N SER A 312 -17.33 14.55 -4.24
CA SER A 312 -17.64 13.30 -3.54
C SER A 312 -16.41 12.39 -3.46
N TYR A 313 -16.21 11.77 -2.30
CA TYR A 313 -15.23 10.70 -2.07
C TYR A 313 -15.89 9.31 -2.00
N GLY A 314 -17.12 9.20 -2.51
CA GLY A 314 -17.96 8.02 -2.43
C GLY A 314 -19.11 8.16 -1.43
N GLU A 315 -19.96 7.14 -1.37
CA GLU A 315 -21.26 7.19 -0.70
C GLU A 315 -21.19 7.11 0.82
N ASN A 316 -20.08 6.61 1.36
CA ASN A 316 -19.90 6.27 2.76
C ASN A 316 -19.18 7.37 3.54
N VAL A 317 -19.69 7.69 4.73
CA VAL A 317 -18.99 8.54 5.71
C VAL A 317 -17.89 7.75 6.42
N VAL A 318 -18.15 6.48 6.74
CA VAL A 318 -17.15 5.51 7.21
C VAL A 318 -17.42 4.18 6.50
N HIS A 319 -16.42 3.59 5.86
CA HIS A 319 -16.57 2.30 5.20
C HIS A 319 -16.55 1.16 6.23
N ARG A 320 -17.34 0.10 6.04
CA ARG A 320 -17.40 -1.05 6.96
C ARG A 320 -16.04 -1.72 7.23
N ASP A 321 -15.17 -1.72 6.23
CA ASP A 321 -13.81 -2.31 6.34
C ASP A 321 -12.85 -1.38 7.11
N ASP A 322 -13.19 -0.10 7.21
CA ASP A 322 -12.46 0.92 7.96
C ASP A 322 -13.15 1.23 9.30
N LEU A 323 -13.99 0.31 9.81
CA LEU A 323 -14.76 0.45 11.05
C LEU A 323 -14.55 -0.76 11.97
N VAL A 324 -14.49 -0.54 13.29
CA VAL A 324 -14.47 -1.60 14.29
C VAL A 324 -15.41 -1.28 15.45
N LEU A 325 -16.25 -2.25 15.81
CA LEU A 325 -17.11 -2.16 17.00
C LEU A 325 -16.26 -2.35 18.28
N LEU A 326 -16.67 -1.65 19.34
CA LEU A 326 -16.04 -1.69 20.66
C LEU A 326 -16.80 -2.59 21.64
#